data_AF-A0A3M2L4K9-F1
#
_entry.id   AF-A0A3M2L4K9-F1
#
_cell.length_a   1.000
_cell.length_b   1.000
_cell.length_c   1.000
_cell.angle_alpha   90.00
_cell.angle_beta   90.00
_cell.angle_gamma   90.00
#
_symmetry.space_group_name_H-M   'P 1'
#
loop_
_entity.id
_entity.type
_entity.pdbx_description
1 polymer ?
#
loop_
_entity_poly.entity_id
_entity_poly.type
_entity_poly.pdbx_seq_one_letter_code
_entity_poly.pdbx_strand_id
1 'polypeptide(L)'
;MDPAERQIRTYNCKCCDVPVNWTWNFVSRDGSTHAAYYANSYHHIGQPHETWIDVILGTWGQSQFDDHVTFGCRVGPTTNSAEPGATLVQACLDGSGGPMHGTLLSREAALTHPRLQDFWSVVDFVLANDPTVNAHLYGPASVRGHEVQRGIPWPYPEGVFPQHLGMIVQRTIMAGTEPVRVVTHWADGDWTVADGVNDPNGNAGIACVEHLLAADETFTTLASMPPGTQAFRSNPGEPWTFEAHTYDE
;
A
#
# COMPACT_ATOMS: atom_id res chain seq x y z
N MET A 1 8.27 -12.43 2.25
CA MET A 1 8.86 -11.42 1.34
C MET A 1 9.32 -10.29 2.21
N ASP A 2 10.57 -9.84 2.07
CA ASP A 2 10.95 -8.50 2.50
C ASP A 2 10.73 -7.55 1.30
N PRO A 3 9.77 -6.60 1.38
CA PRO A 3 9.54 -5.61 0.33
C PRO A 3 10.79 -4.76 0.01
N ALA A 4 11.76 -4.68 0.92
CA ALA A 4 13.03 -3.98 0.72
C ALA A 4 13.99 -4.71 -0.23
N GLU A 5 13.86 -6.03 -0.40
CA GLU A 5 14.72 -6.82 -1.29
C GLU A 5 14.26 -6.82 -2.75
N ARG A 6 13.13 -6.17 -3.05
CA ARG A 6 12.59 -6.10 -4.41
C ARG A 6 13.57 -5.42 -5.35
N GLN A 7 13.67 -5.95 -6.55
CA GLN A 7 14.45 -5.36 -7.61
C GLN A 7 13.56 -4.44 -8.45
N ILE A 8 14.07 -3.29 -8.82
CA ILE A 8 13.36 -2.31 -9.64
C ILE A 8 14.26 -1.87 -10.77
N ARG A 9 13.71 -1.84 -11.97
CA ARG A 9 14.31 -1.18 -13.12
C ARG A 9 13.33 -0.17 -13.69
N THR A 10 13.77 1.07 -13.82
CA THR A 10 13.02 2.12 -14.48
C THR A 10 13.53 2.32 -15.91
N TYR A 11 12.61 2.46 -16.86
CA TYR A 11 12.90 2.87 -18.23
C TYR A 11 11.75 3.73 -18.77
N ASN A 12 11.98 4.50 -19.82
CA ASN A 12 10.97 5.39 -20.37
C ASN A 12 10.20 4.74 -21.51
N CYS A 13 8.89 5.00 -21.63
CA CYS A 13 8.13 4.58 -22.81
C CYS A 13 8.72 5.25 -24.05
N LYS A 14 9.04 4.47 -25.09
CA LYS A 14 9.48 5.01 -26.39
C LYS A 14 8.46 5.93 -27.06
N CYS A 15 7.19 5.82 -26.67
CA CYS A 15 6.06 6.53 -27.25
C CYS A 15 5.85 7.95 -26.70
N CYS A 16 6.03 8.13 -25.38
CA CYS A 16 5.62 9.33 -24.64
C CYS A 16 6.59 9.73 -23.54
N ASP A 17 7.71 9.03 -23.41
CA ASP A 17 8.79 9.27 -22.46
C ASP A 17 8.41 9.19 -20.97
N VAL A 18 7.19 8.74 -20.67
CA VAL A 18 6.73 8.48 -19.29
C VAL A 18 7.51 7.31 -18.68
N PRO A 19 7.93 7.40 -17.41
CA PRO A 19 8.64 6.32 -16.73
C PRO A 19 7.75 5.08 -16.54
N VAL A 20 8.37 3.93 -16.76
CA VAL A 20 7.83 2.59 -16.55
C VAL A 20 8.68 1.91 -15.48
N ASN A 21 8.03 1.38 -14.45
CA ASN A 21 8.70 0.63 -13.40
C ASN A 21 8.49 -0.87 -13.63
N TRP A 22 9.59 -1.58 -13.84
CA TRP A 22 9.60 -3.03 -13.86
C TRP A 22 10.15 -3.54 -12.54
N THR A 23 9.32 -4.22 -11.77
CA THR A 23 9.62 -4.66 -10.40
C THR A 23 9.49 -6.16 -10.29
N TRP A 24 10.41 -6.82 -9.58
CA TRP A 24 10.32 -8.26 -9.32
C TRP A 24 10.90 -8.62 -7.97
N ASN A 25 10.34 -9.66 -7.36
CA ASN A 25 10.83 -10.23 -6.10
C ASN A 25 10.32 -11.67 -5.92
N PHE A 26 10.86 -12.35 -4.91
CA PHE A 26 10.34 -13.60 -4.38
C PHE A 26 9.26 -13.37 -3.33
N VAL A 27 8.22 -14.20 -3.38
CA VAL A 27 7.20 -14.29 -2.33
C VAL A 27 7.46 -15.54 -1.52
N SER A 28 7.59 -15.37 -0.21
CA SER A 28 7.84 -16.45 0.74
C SER A 28 6.55 -16.84 1.45
N ARG A 29 6.37 -18.13 1.71
CA ARG A 29 5.30 -18.70 2.54
C ARG A 29 5.94 -19.66 3.53
N ASP A 30 5.61 -19.53 4.81
CA ASP A 30 6.14 -20.38 5.89
C ASP A 30 7.68 -20.46 5.91
N GLY A 31 8.34 -19.32 5.65
CA GLY A 31 9.81 -19.21 5.63
C GLY A 31 10.49 -19.76 4.38
N SER A 32 9.75 -20.29 3.40
CA SER A 32 10.31 -20.82 2.15
C SER A 32 9.85 -20.01 0.94
N THR A 33 10.68 -19.90 -0.10
CA THR A 33 10.28 -19.25 -1.36
C THR A 33 9.16 -20.06 -2.02
N HIS A 34 8.03 -19.39 -2.26
CA HIS A 34 6.81 -19.98 -2.79
C HIS A 34 6.55 -19.57 -4.25
N ALA A 35 6.90 -18.34 -4.61
CA ALA A 35 6.69 -17.79 -5.93
C ALA A 35 7.74 -16.72 -6.26
N ALA A 36 7.87 -16.39 -7.55
CA ALA A 36 8.43 -15.12 -8.00
C ALA A 36 7.35 -14.35 -8.75
N TYR A 37 7.35 -13.03 -8.64
CA TYR A 37 6.51 -12.18 -9.49
C TYR A 37 7.37 -11.20 -10.28
N TYR A 38 6.83 -10.80 -11.43
CA TYR A 38 7.32 -9.72 -12.26
C TYR A 38 6.14 -8.79 -12.54
N ALA A 39 6.27 -7.53 -12.13
CA ALA A 39 5.26 -6.51 -12.29
C ALA A 39 5.76 -5.40 -13.21
N ASN A 40 5.08 -5.18 -14.32
CA ASN A 40 5.34 -4.08 -15.25
C ASN A 40 4.29 -2.99 -15.03
N SER A 41 4.68 -1.95 -14.31
CA SER A 41 3.84 -0.81 -13.95
C SER A 41 4.07 0.32 -14.94
N TYR A 42 3.11 0.53 -15.85
CA TYR A 42 3.20 1.55 -16.89
C TYR A 42 1.92 2.38 -16.98
N HIS A 43 2.05 3.57 -17.55
CA HIS A 43 0.93 4.38 -18.02
C HIS A 43 1.39 5.20 -19.23
N HIS A 44 0.44 5.60 -20.07
CA HIS A 44 0.67 6.60 -21.11
C HIS A 44 0.05 7.94 -20.69
N ILE A 45 0.52 9.04 -21.30
CA ILE A 45 -0.07 10.36 -21.05
C ILE A 45 -1.57 10.31 -21.37
N GLY A 46 -2.41 10.67 -20.38
CA GLY A 46 -3.86 10.67 -20.51
C GLY A 46 -4.53 9.30 -20.46
N GLN A 47 -3.78 8.25 -20.11
CA GLN A 47 -4.33 6.91 -19.89
C GLN A 47 -4.24 6.52 -18.41
N PRO A 48 -5.11 5.62 -17.94
CA PRO A 48 -5.05 5.14 -16.57
C PRO A 48 -3.76 4.37 -16.28
N HIS A 49 -3.44 4.28 -14.99
CA HIS A 49 -2.35 3.44 -14.51
C HIS A 49 -2.72 1.97 -14.61
N GLU A 50 -1.81 1.19 -15.18
CA GLU A 50 -1.95 -0.26 -15.28
C GLU A 50 -0.68 -0.96 -14.79
N THR A 51 -0.87 -2.13 -14.21
CA THR A 51 0.24 -3.04 -13.90
C THR A 51 -0.07 -4.41 -14.46
N TRP A 52 0.89 -4.98 -15.18
CA TRP A 52 0.83 -6.36 -15.65
C TRP A 52 1.70 -7.21 -14.76
N ILE A 53 1.15 -8.26 -14.17
CA ILE A 53 1.83 -9.11 -13.20
C ILE A 53 1.88 -10.52 -13.74
N ASP A 54 3.10 -11.04 -13.93
CA ASP A 54 3.34 -12.46 -14.13
C ASP A 54 3.83 -13.08 -12.82
N VAL A 55 3.20 -14.19 -12.41
CA VAL A 55 3.57 -14.93 -11.20
C VAL A 55 3.98 -16.33 -11.61
N ILE A 56 5.22 -16.68 -11.27
CA ILE A 56 5.80 -18.00 -11.44
C ILE A 56 5.65 -18.75 -10.13
N LEU A 57 4.87 -19.81 -10.16
CA LEU A 57 4.67 -20.69 -9.03
C LEU A 57 5.43 -22.01 -9.25
N GLY A 58 6.15 -22.50 -8.24
CA GLY A 58 6.96 -23.73 -8.36
C GLY A 58 8.02 -23.82 -7.28
N THR A 59 8.95 -24.76 -7.42
CA THR A 59 10.05 -24.98 -6.46
C THR A 59 11.24 -24.09 -6.78
N TRP A 60 11.72 -23.33 -5.79
CA TRP A 60 12.83 -22.40 -5.94
C TRP A 60 14.10 -22.84 -5.21
N GLY A 61 15.24 -22.27 -5.59
CA GLY A 61 16.56 -22.55 -4.99
C GLY A 61 17.38 -23.61 -5.73
N GLN A 62 16.87 -24.12 -6.85
CA GLN A 62 17.56 -25.06 -7.73
C GLN A 62 17.56 -24.54 -9.18
N SER A 63 18.45 -25.06 -10.02
CA SER A 63 18.47 -24.77 -11.47
C SER A 63 17.59 -25.74 -12.26
N GLN A 64 16.38 -26.00 -11.77
CA GLN A 64 15.35 -26.84 -12.38
C GLN A 64 14.02 -26.11 -12.29
N PHE A 65 13.26 -26.07 -13.39
CA PHE A 65 12.05 -25.26 -13.52
C PHE A 65 10.88 -26.07 -14.09
N ASP A 66 10.97 -27.40 -14.06
CA ASP A 66 10.01 -28.29 -14.72
C ASP A 66 8.64 -28.28 -14.03
N ASP A 67 8.61 -27.92 -12.74
CA ASP A 67 7.38 -27.74 -11.97
C ASP A 67 6.89 -26.29 -11.94
N HIS A 68 7.57 -25.38 -12.64
CA HIS A 68 7.14 -23.99 -12.74
C HIS A 68 5.92 -23.86 -13.64
N VAL A 69 4.97 -23.07 -13.17
CA VAL A 69 3.79 -22.65 -13.92
C VAL A 69 3.61 -21.14 -13.76
N THR A 70 3.44 -20.43 -14.87
CA THR A 70 3.31 -18.98 -14.88
C THR A 70 1.89 -18.57 -15.24
N PHE A 71 1.34 -17.69 -14.41
CA PHE A 71 0.07 -17.02 -14.61
C PHE A 71 0.32 -15.54 -14.89
N GLY A 72 -0.53 -14.91 -15.70
CA GLY A 72 -0.51 -13.47 -15.93
C GLY A 72 -1.82 -12.80 -15.54
N CYS A 73 -1.76 -11.59 -14.98
CA CYS A 73 -2.92 -10.70 -14.88
C CYS A 73 -2.61 -9.26 -15.30
N ARG A 74 -3.63 -8.55 -15.76
CA ARG A 74 -3.66 -7.07 -15.86
C ARG A 74 -4.41 -6.54 -14.64
N VAL A 75 -3.85 -5.55 -13.97
CA VAL A 75 -4.50 -4.76 -12.93
C VAL A 75 -4.66 -3.33 -13.43
N GLY A 76 -5.88 -2.81 -13.35
CA GLY A 76 -6.23 -1.47 -13.84
C GLY A 76 -7.73 -1.20 -13.73
N PRO A 77 -8.23 -0.08 -14.27
CA PRO A 77 -9.63 0.27 -14.16
C PRO A 77 -10.57 -0.78 -14.76
N THR A 78 -11.71 -0.97 -14.12
CA THR A 78 -12.80 -1.83 -14.58
C THR A 78 -14.11 -1.04 -14.62
N THR A 79 -15.04 -1.43 -15.50
CA THR A 79 -16.24 -0.62 -15.83
C THR A 79 -17.18 -0.38 -14.64
N ASN A 80 -17.13 -1.22 -13.60
CA ASN A 80 -18.09 -1.22 -12.49
C ASN A 80 -17.42 -1.06 -11.11
N SER A 81 -16.16 -0.62 -11.05
CA SER A 81 -15.43 -0.42 -9.80
C SER A 81 -14.70 0.91 -9.83
N ALA A 82 -14.75 1.64 -8.71
CA ALA A 82 -13.89 2.79 -8.50
C ALA A 82 -12.41 2.36 -8.29
N GLU A 83 -12.21 1.14 -7.79
CA GLU A 83 -10.88 0.55 -7.56
C GLU A 83 -10.39 -0.28 -8.76
N PRO A 84 -9.07 -0.31 -9.03
CA PRO A 84 -8.47 -1.22 -9.99
C PRO A 84 -8.83 -2.69 -9.73
N GLY A 85 -9.18 -3.41 -10.78
CA GLY A 85 -9.47 -4.85 -10.73
C GLY A 85 -8.40 -5.67 -11.42
N ALA A 86 -8.04 -6.82 -10.83
CA ALA A 86 -7.13 -7.78 -11.44
C ALA A 86 -7.90 -8.74 -12.37
N THR A 87 -7.40 -8.94 -13.58
CA THR A 87 -8.03 -9.78 -14.61
C THR A 87 -6.99 -10.70 -15.23
N LEU A 88 -7.27 -12.01 -15.29
CA LEU A 88 -6.39 -12.98 -15.94
C LEU A 88 -6.12 -12.63 -17.40
N VAL A 89 -4.88 -12.83 -17.82
CA VAL A 89 -4.42 -12.72 -19.20
C VAL A 89 -3.50 -13.90 -19.50
N GLN A 90 -3.01 -13.99 -20.74
CA GLN A 90 -1.92 -14.90 -21.05
C GLN A 90 -0.65 -14.48 -20.30
N ALA A 91 0.02 -15.44 -19.68
CA ALA A 91 1.31 -15.24 -19.02
C ALA A 91 2.40 -14.78 -20.01
N CYS A 92 3.26 -13.87 -19.57
CA CYS A 92 4.36 -13.30 -20.36
C CYS A 92 3.89 -12.80 -21.73
N LEU A 93 2.76 -12.08 -21.76
CA LEU A 93 2.15 -11.60 -23.01
C LEU A 93 3.09 -10.74 -23.86
N ASP A 94 4.07 -10.09 -23.23
CA ASP A 94 5.12 -9.30 -23.86
C ASP A 94 6.23 -10.13 -24.53
N GLY A 95 6.17 -11.46 -24.44
CA GLY A 95 7.18 -12.37 -24.98
C GLY A 95 8.41 -12.56 -24.08
N SER A 96 8.35 -12.13 -22.82
CA SER A 96 9.43 -12.31 -21.82
C SER A 96 9.63 -13.77 -21.36
N GLY A 97 8.75 -14.67 -21.80
CA GLY A 97 8.77 -16.07 -21.45
C GLY A 97 10.10 -16.77 -21.79
N GLY A 98 10.56 -17.63 -20.88
CA GLY A 98 11.80 -18.37 -21.02
C GLY A 98 11.84 -19.56 -20.06
N PRO A 99 12.94 -20.33 -20.01
CA PRO A 99 13.00 -21.59 -19.25
C PRO A 99 12.60 -21.49 -17.77
N MET A 100 12.93 -20.39 -17.10
CA MET A 100 12.55 -20.15 -15.70
C MET A 100 11.03 -20.04 -15.49
N HIS A 101 10.25 -19.70 -16.51
CA HIS A 101 8.80 -19.53 -16.38
C HIS A 101 8.05 -20.87 -16.47
N GLY A 102 8.73 -21.96 -16.83
CA GLY A 102 8.12 -23.27 -17.03
C GLY A 102 6.93 -23.21 -17.98
N THR A 103 5.77 -23.67 -17.54
CA THR A 103 4.53 -23.67 -18.34
C THR A 103 3.86 -22.30 -18.30
N LEU A 104 3.85 -21.58 -19.43
CA LEU A 104 3.10 -20.34 -19.60
C LEU A 104 1.62 -20.63 -19.84
N LEU A 105 0.73 -20.16 -18.97
CA LEU A 105 -0.70 -20.39 -19.13
C LEU A 105 -1.35 -19.34 -20.04
N SER A 106 -2.25 -19.80 -20.93
CA SER A 106 -3.27 -18.92 -21.52
C SER A 106 -4.29 -18.52 -20.46
N ARG A 107 -5.10 -17.49 -20.75
CA ARG A 107 -6.19 -17.08 -19.86
C ARG A 107 -7.16 -18.23 -19.58
N GLU A 108 -7.52 -19.00 -20.60
CA GLU A 108 -8.47 -20.11 -20.51
C GLU A 108 -7.91 -21.27 -19.68
N ALA A 109 -6.62 -21.58 -19.87
CA ALA A 109 -5.94 -22.58 -19.06
C ALA A 109 -5.82 -22.13 -17.59
N ALA A 110 -5.48 -20.86 -17.36
CA ALA A 110 -5.38 -20.28 -16.02
C ALA A 110 -6.71 -20.32 -15.26
N LEU A 111 -7.83 -20.02 -15.93
CA LEU A 111 -9.18 -20.04 -15.32
C LEU A 111 -9.59 -21.42 -14.78
N THR A 112 -9.01 -22.49 -15.31
CA THR A 112 -9.32 -23.87 -14.91
C THR A 112 -8.18 -24.55 -14.14
N HIS A 113 -7.07 -23.84 -13.91
CA HIS A 113 -5.90 -24.42 -13.30
C HIS A 113 -6.10 -24.65 -11.79
N PRO A 114 -5.70 -25.81 -11.23
CA PRO A 114 -5.87 -26.11 -9.79
C PRO A 114 -5.22 -25.10 -8.85
N ARG A 115 -4.17 -24.41 -9.32
CA ARG A 115 -3.41 -23.40 -8.56
C ARG A 115 -3.90 -21.96 -8.74
N LEU A 116 -5.07 -21.75 -9.34
CA LEU A 116 -5.62 -20.41 -9.55
C LEU A 116 -5.75 -19.61 -8.23
N GLN A 117 -6.12 -20.27 -7.13
CA GLN A 117 -6.23 -19.60 -5.83
C GLN A 117 -4.87 -19.22 -5.24
N ASP A 118 -3.83 -20.03 -5.43
CA ASP A 118 -2.46 -19.67 -5.03
C ASP A 118 -1.99 -18.43 -5.81
N PHE A 119 -2.28 -18.40 -7.12
CA PHE A 119 -1.97 -17.25 -7.95
C PHE A 119 -2.62 -15.96 -7.41
N TRP A 120 -3.92 -15.99 -7.12
CA TRP A 120 -4.60 -14.82 -6.58
C TRP A 120 -4.07 -14.42 -5.21
N SER A 121 -3.75 -15.39 -4.35
CA SER A 121 -3.13 -15.10 -3.05
C SER A 121 -1.79 -14.36 -3.21
N VAL A 122 -0.99 -14.70 -4.22
CA VAL A 122 0.25 -13.99 -4.53
C VAL A 122 -0.03 -12.59 -5.10
N VAL A 123 -1.00 -12.45 -6.01
CA VAL A 123 -1.38 -11.14 -6.57
C VAL A 123 -1.87 -10.20 -5.48
N ASP A 124 -2.78 -10.65 -4.61
CA ASP A 124 -3.29 -9.86 -3.48
C ASP A 124 -2.16 -9.43 -2.56
N PHE A 125 -1.23 -10.36 -2.26
CA PHE A 125 -0.05 -10.06 -1.47
C PHE A 125 0.84 -9.00 -2.13
N VAL A 126 1.11 -9.09 -3.43
CA VAL A 126 1.92 -8.10 -4.17
C VAL A 126 1.23 -6.74 -4.19
N LEU A 127 -0.08 -6.69 -4.47
CA LEU A 127 -0.85 -5.44 -4.48
C LEU A 127 -0.86 -4.77 -3.11
N ALA A 128 -0.89 -5.53 -2.03
CA ALA A 128 -0.88 -5.00 -0.67
C ALA A 128 0.53 -4.60 -0.18
N ASN A 129 1.59 -5.30 -0.59
CA ASN A 129 2.90 -5.21 0.07
C ASN A 129 4.04 -4.69 -0.81
N ASP A 130 3.92 -4.68 -2.15
CA ASP A 130 4.92 -4.05 -3.01
C ASP A 130 4.62 -2.55 -3.12
N PRO A 131 5.44 -1.67 -2.50
CA PRO A 131 5.15 -0.24 -2.47
C PRO A 131 5.25 0.41 -3.86
N THR A 132 6.01 -0.16 -4.80
CA THR A 132 6.14 0.37 -6.16
C THR A 132 4.89 0.05 -6.98
N VAL A 133 4.40 -1.19 -6.92
CA VAL A 133 3.16 -1.60 -7.59
C VAL A 133 1.96 -0.88 -6.98
N ASN A 134 1.90 -0.87 -5.65
CA ASN A 134 0.84 -0.25 -4.89
C ASN A 134 0.74 1.26 -5.19
N ALA A 135 1.84 2.00 -5.09
CA ALA A 135 1.84 3.43 -5.35
C ALA A 135 1.48 3.78 -6.80
N HIS A 136 1.82 2.91 -7.76
CA HIS A 136 1.48 3.12 -9.16
C HIS A 136 -0.02 2.95 -9.42
N LEU A 137 -0.65 1.92 -8.86
CA LEU A 137 -2.06 1.61 -9.13
C LEU A 137 -3.04 2.45 -8.33
N TYR A 138 -2.70 2.77 -7.09
CA TYR A 138 -3.60 3.41 -6.13
C TYR A 138 -3.17 4.84 -5.76
N GLY A 139 -2.09 5.34 -6.37
CA GLY A 139 -1.42 6.57 -5.95
C GLY A 139 -0.54 6.38 -4.72
N PRO A 140 0.32 7.36 -4.38
CA PRO A 140 1.09 7.29 -3.13
C PRO A 140 0.12 7.12 -1.94
N ALA A 141 0.55 6.46 -0.87
CA ALA A 141 -0.31 6.19 0.30
C ALA A 141 -1.01 7.46 0.84
N SER A 142 -0.43 8.64 0.60
CA SER A 142 -1.02 9.95 0.92
C SER A 142 -2.22 10.39 0.05
N VAL A 143 -2.60 9.63 -0.98
CA VAL A 143 -3.63 9.97 -1.98
C VAL A 143 -4.81 8.98 -1.97
N ARG A 144 -4.76 7.88 -1.20
CA ARG A 144 -5.93 6.99 -1.11
C ARG A 144 -7.06 7.64 -0.32
N GLY A 145 -8.16 7.93 -1.01
CA GLY A 145 -9.45 8.19 -0.38
C GLY A 145 -10.05 6.88 0.15
N HIS A 146 -9.62 6.44 1.32
CA HIS A 146 -10.42 5.51 2.13
C HIS A 146 -11.69 6.25 2.58
N GLU A 147 -12.84 5.57 2.63
CA GLU A 147 -14.03 6.16 3.27
C GLU A 147 -13.68 6.43 4.73
N VAL A 148 -13.54 7.70 5.07
CA VAL A 148 -13.11 8.10 6.40
C VAL A 148 -14.29 8.13 7.34
N GLN A 149 -14.21 7.36 8.42
CA GLN A 149 -15.22 7.34 9.47
C GLN A 149 -14.93 8.43 10.50
N ARG A 150 -15.94 9.26 10.79
CA ARG A 150 -15.87 10.29 11.84
C ARG A 150 -16.86 10.00 12.96
N GLY A 151 -16.57 10.51 14.16
CA GLY A 151 -17.46 10.37 15.31
C GLY A 151 -17.57 8.95 15.87
N ILE A 152 -16.53 8.12 15.69
CA ILE A 152 -16.49 6.80 16.33
C ILE A 152 -16.33 7.01 17.85
N PRO A 153 -17.23 6.48 18.70
CA PRO A 153 -17.18 6.70 20.13
C PRO A 153 -15.90 6.13 20.78
N TRP A 154 -15.29 6.94 21.64
CA TRP A 154 -14.25 6.50 22.58
C TRP A 154 -14.91 6.06 23.91
N PRO A 155 -14.37 5.08 24.66
CA PRO A 155 -13.10 4.35 24.47
C PRO A 155 -13.17 3.28 23.39
N TYR A 156 -12.06 3.14 22.66
CA TYR A 156 -11.93 2.09 21.65
C TYR A 156 -11.68 0.73 22.29
N PRO A 157 -12.31 -0.35 21.78
CA PRO A 157 -12.05 -1.71 22.25
C PRO A 157 -10.55 -2.03 22.26
N GLU A 158 -10.09 -2.62 23.37
CA GLU A 158 -8.69 -3.06 23.55
C GLU A 158 -7.64 -1.94 23.47
N GLY A 159 -8.05 -0.67 23.46
CA GLY A 159 -7.13 0.46 23.30
C GLY A 159 -6.47 0.48 21.91
N VAL A 160 -7.18 0.00 20.88
CA VAL A 160 -6.73 -0.02 19.49
C VAL A 160 -7.57 0.93 18.65
N PHE A 161 -6.95 1.68 17.74
CA PHE A 161 -7.69 2.55 16.84
C PHE A 161 -8.64 1.74 15.92
N PRO A 162 -9.90 2.16 15.76
CA PRO A 162 -10.80 1.59 14.77
C PRO A 162 -10.24 1.76 13.35
N GLN A 163 -10.51 0.78 12.49
CA GLN A 163 -10.21 0.91 11.07
C GLN A 163 -10.96 2.11 10.48
N HIS A 164 -10.27 2.83 9.59
CA HIS A 164 -10.77 3.98 8.85
C HIS A 164 -11.14 5.19 9.72
N LEU A 165 -10.70 5.23 10.99
CA LEU A 165 -10.88 6.40 11.83
C LEU A 165 -10.22 7.62 11.18
N GLY A 166 -11.02 8.67 11.00
CA GLY A 166 -10.60 9.92 10.41
C GLY A 166 -9.88 10.85 11.35
N MET A 167 -8.77 11.38 10.87
CA MET A 167 -8.01 12.42 11.55
C MET A 167 -7.75 13.57 10.59
N ILE A 168 -7.78 14.80 11.11
CA ILE A 168 -7.38 15.99 10.39
C ILE A 168 -5.85 16.11 10.52
N VAL A 169 -5.13 15.92 9.43
CA VAL A 169 -3.67 15.83 9.40
C VAL A 169 -3.09 16.98 8.58
N GLN A 170 -2.01 17.60 9.06
CA GLN A 170 -1.29 18.60 8.26
C GLN A 170 -0.65 17.99 6.99
N ARG A 171 -0.67 18.75 5.89
CA ARG A 171 -0.17 18.27 4.57
C ARG A 171 1.33 18.00 4.56
N THR A 172 2.10 18.70 5.38
CA THR A 172 3.54 18.46 5.60
C THR A 172 3.80 17.06 6.15
N ILE A 173 2.95 16.58 7.06
CA ILE A 173 3.00 15.19 7.56
C ILE A 173 2.58 14.22 6.47
N MET A 174 1.46 14.48 5.79
CA MET A 174 0.99 13.60 4.71
C MET A 174 1.98 13.50 3.54
N ALA A 175 2.76 14.56 3.29
CA ALA A 175 3.83 14.58 2.29
C ALA A 175 5.14 13.95 2.78
N GLY A 176 5.24 13.59 4.06
CA GLY A 176 6.45 13.06 4.68
C GLY A 176 7.58 14.08 4.86
N THR A 177 7.29 15.38 4.75
CA THR A 177 8.32 16.44 4.91
C THR A 177 8.56 16.79 6.37
N GLU A 178 7.57 16.57 7.24
CA GLU A 178 7.67 16.78 8.68
C GLU A 178 7.07 15.60 9.44
N PRO A 179 7.64 15.20 10.59
CA PRO A 179 7.05 14.18 11.44
C PRO A 179 5.86 14.74 12.24
N VAL A 180 5.01 13.83 12.71
CA VAL A 180 3.99 14.17 13.71
C VAL A 180 4.67 14.59 15.01
N ARG A 181 4.27 15.72 15.60
CA ARG A 181 4.78 16.18 16.92
C ARG A 181 3.68 16.52 17.91
N VAL A 182 2.49 16.86 17.40
CA VAL A 182 1.34 17.26 18.22
C VAL A 182 0.12 16.48 17.75
N VAL A 183 -0.59 15.86 18.69
CA VAL A 183 -1.87 15.18 18.43
C VAL A 183 -2.89 15.65 19.44
N THR A 184 -4.05 16.10 18.98
CA THR A 184 -5.15 16.52 19.84
C THR A 184 -6.33 15.59 19.63
N HIS A 185 -6.85 15.04 20.72
CA HIS A 185 -8.16 14.39 20.75
C HIS A 185 -9.12 15.38 21.35
N TRP A 186 -9.96 15.97 20.52
CA TRP A 186 -10.89 17.03 20.89
C TRP A 186 -12.02 16.49 21.76
N ALA A 187 -12.65 17.36 22.55
CA ALA A 187 -13.73 16.96 23.46
C ALA A 187 -14.98 16.42 22.74
N ASP A 188 -15.14 16.76 21.45
CA ASP A 188 -16.20 16.25 20.57
C ASP A 188 -15.87 14.91 19.91
N GLY A 189 -14.67 14.36 20.16
CA GLY A 189 -14.21 13.07 19.64
C GLY A 189 -13.47 13.16 18.30
N ASP A 190 -13.28 14.36 17.74
CA ASP A 190 -12.44 14.54 16.56
C ASP A 190 -10.94 14.47 16.91
N TRP A 191 -10.14 14.15 15.90
CA TRP A 191 -8.68 14.05 16.01
C TRP A 191 -8.00 15.03 15.08
N THR A 192 -7.00 15.76 15.58
CA THR A 192 -6.09 16.57 14.75
C THR A 192 -4.65 16.18 14.99
N VAL A 193 -3.85 16.22 13.93
CA VAL A 193 -2.46 15.77 13.90
C VAL A 193 -1.61 16.84 13.22
N ALA A 194 -0.64 17.37 13.95
CA ALA A 194 0.19 18.51 13.54
C ALA A 194 1.69 18.26 13.75
N ASP A 195 2.49 18.96 12.94
CA ASP A 195 3.94 18.91 12.94
C ASP A 195 4.58 19.84 13.97
N GLY A 196 3.78 20.72 14.59
CA GLY A 196 4.20 21.65 15.64
C GLY A 196 5.06 22.82 15.15
N VAL A 197 5.24 23.00 13.85
CA VAL A 197 6.12 24.03 13.26
C VAL A 197 5.38 24.89 12.24
N ASN A 198 4.59 24.28 11.37
CA ASN A 198 3.85 24.97 10.31
C ASN A 198 2.44 25.35 10.77
N ASP A 199 1.91 26.44 10.22
CA ASP A 199 0.51 26.84 10.45
C ASP A 199 -0.44 25.76 9.89
N PRO A 200 -1.38 25.21 10.68
CA PRO A 200 -2.36 24.24 10.20
C PRO A 200 -3.44 24.87 9.31
N ASN A 201 -3.66 26.18 9.37
CA ASN A 201 -4.74 26.84 8.64
C ASN A 201 -4.53 26.79 7.12
N GLY A 202 -5.46 26.16 6.41
CA GLY A 202 -5.35 25.93 4.97
C GLY A 202 -4.32 24.86 4.58
N ASN A 203 -3.64 24.26 5.55
CA ASN A 203 -2.56 23.29 5.36
C ASN A 203 -2.88 21.92 5.98
N ALA A 204 -4.16 21.55 6.04
CA ALA A 204 -4.62 20.27 6.54
C ALA A 204 -5.53 19.54 5.54
N GLY A 205 -5.66 18.24 5.75
CA GLY A 205 -6.60 17.36 5.04
C GLY A 205 -7.05 16.23 5.97
N ILE A 206 -7.95 15.40 5.49
CA ILE A 206 -8.44 14.25 6.26
C ILE A 206 -7.66 13.02 5.80
N ALA A 207 -7.11 12.25 6.74
CA ALA A 207 -6.48 10.95 6.49
C ALA A 207 -6.99 9.90 7.47
N CYS A 208 -6.94 8.63 7.05
CA CYS A 208 -7.20 7.50 7.93
C CYS A 208 -6.02 7.26 8.89
N VAL A 209 -6.33 6.81 10.10
CA VAL A 209 -5.35 6.50 11.14
C VAL A 209 -4.32 5.45 10.69
N GLU A 210 -4.69 4.51 9.81
CA GLU A 210 -3.78 3.49 9.29
C GLU A 210 -2.60 4.07 8.51
N HIS A 211 -2.79 5.20 7.82
CA HIS A 211 -1.68 5.88 7.15
C HIS A 211 -0.68 6.47 8.14
N LEU A 212 -1.16 6.93 9.30
CA LEU A 212 -0.29 7.44 10.37
C LEU A 212 0.44 6.30 11.07
N LEU A 213 -0.25 5.20 11.33
CA LEU A 213 0.33 3.99 11.95
C LEU A 213 1.40 3.35 11.06
N ALA A 214 1.16 3.30 9.75
CA ALA A 214 2.14 2.78 8.79
C ALA A 214 3.39 3.67 8.69
N ALA A 215 3.24 4.98 8.89
CA ALA A 215 4.36 5.92 8.92
C ALA A 215 5.09 5.89 10.28
N ASP A 216 4.39 5.58 11.37
CA ASP A 216 4.90 5.65 12.73
C ASP A 216 4.11 4.75 13.71
N GLU A 217 4.69 3.61 14.05
CA GLU A 217 4.08 2.63 14.96
C GLU A 217 3.88 3.15 16.38
N THR A 218 4.64 4.16 16.83
CA THR A 218 4.50 4.74 18.19
C THR A 218 3.17 5.47 18.37
N PHE A 219 2.48 5.78 17.27
CA PHE A 219 1.16 6.38 17.24
C PHE A 219 0.09 5.47 17.86
N THR A 220 0.29 4.14 17.86
CA THR A 220 -0.62 3.15 18.49
C THR A 220 -0.98 3.49 19.94
N THR A 221 -0.02 4.03 20.70
CA THR A 221 -0.19 4.39 22.11
C THR A 221 -1.28 5.45 22.34
N LEU A 222 -1.57 6.26 21.32
CA LEU A 222 -2.55 7.34 21.40
C LEU A 222 -4.00 6.84 21.36
N ALA A 223 -4.27 5.60 20.98
CA ALA A 223 -5.63 5.06 20.96
C ALA A 223 -6.29 5.05 22.36
N SER A 224 -5.48 5.03 23.42
CA SER A 224 -5.94 5.12 24.82
C SER A 224 -6.06 6.57 25.33
N MET A 225 -5.72 7.57 24.51
CA MET A 225 -5.78 8.98 24.90
C MET A 225 -7.24 9.46 24.96
N PRO A 226 -7.73 9.97 26.11
CA PRO A 226 -9.13 10.38 26.25
C PRO A 226 -9.42 11.70 25.50
N PRO A 227 -10.69 11.95 25.11
CA PRO A 227 -11.13 13.23 24.56
C PRO A 227 -10.78 14.40 25.49
N GLY A 228 -10.44 15.56 24.92
CA GLY A 228 -9.99 16.75 25.66
C GLY A 228 -8.51 16.70 26.06
N THR A 229 -7.69 15.91 25.38
CA THR A 229 -6.26 15.75 25.69
C THR A 229 -5.41 16.09 24.46
N GLN A 230 -4.23 16.62 24.71
CA GLN A 230 -3.19 16.84 23.72
C GLN A 230 -1.95 16.03 24.08
N ALA A 231 -1.33 15.43 23.07
CA ALA A 231 -0.07 14.71 23.17
C ALA A 231 1.02 15.40 22.36
N PHE A 232 2.22 15.47 22.95
CA PHE A 232 3.39 16.12 22.37
C PHE A 232 4.59 15.19 22.37
N ARG A 233 5.47 15.36 21.39
CA ARG A 233 6.81 14.78 21.39
C ARG A 233 7.77 15.66 20.59
N SER A 234 9.06 15.52 20.86
CA SER A 234 10.09 16.29 20.14
C SER A 234 10.42 15.71 18.76
N ASN A 235 10.53 14.38 18.65
CA ASN A 235 10.92 13.68 17.42
C ASN A 235 10.24 12.30 17.32
N PRO A 236 10.21 11.67 16.12
CA PRO A 236 9.81 10.27 15.97
C PRO A 236 10.58 9.34 16.90
N GLY A 237 9.88 8.39 17.52
CA GLY A 237 10.47 7.43 18.46
C GLY A 237 10.62 7.91 19.89
N GLU A 238 10.53 9.22 20.16
CA GLU A 238 10.51 9.76 21.52
C GLU A 238 9.13 9.54 22.19
N PRO A 239 9.08 9.38 23.52
CA PRO A 239 7.83 9.15 24.23
C PRO A 239 6.89 10.37 24.14
N TRP A 240 5.58 10.08 24.11
CA TRP A 240 4.54 11.10 24.17
C TRP A 240 4.39 11.67 25.58
N THR A 241 4.23 12.99 25.66
CA THR A 241 3.82 13.71 26.87
C THR A 241 2.37 14.15 26.70
N PHE A 242 1.53 13.97 27.72
CA PHE A 242 0.09 14.23 27.65
C PHE A 242 -0.29 15.39 28.55
N GLU A 243 -1.12 16.29 28.03
CA GLU A 243 -1.66 17.44 28.75
C GLU A 243 -3.16 17.60 28.45
N ALA A 244 -3.91 18.17 29.39
CA ALA A 244 -5.31 18.53 29.12
C ALA A 244 -5.35 19.64 28.07
N HIS A 245 -6.17 19.47 27.03
CA HIS A 245 -6.31 20.48 25.99
C HIS A 245 -7.07 21.70 26.55
N THR A 246 -6.42 22.86 26.57
CA THR A 246 -7.04 24.13 26.93
C THR A 246 -7.52 24.85 25.67
N TYR A 247 -8.75 25.35 25.68
CA TYR A 247 -9.22 26.25 24.64
C TYR A 247 -8.68 27.66 24.96
N ASP A 248 -7.98 28.27 24.01
CA ASP A 248 -7.72 29.71 24.08
C ASP A 248 -9.07 30.44 23.93
N GLU A 249 -9.36 31.36 24.86
CA GLU A 249 -10.57 32.22 24.85
C GLU A 249 -10.58 33.23 23.67
#